data_AF-A0A8I0GPE3-F1
#
_entry.id   AF-A0A8I0GPE3-F1
#
_cell.length_a   1.000
_cell.length_b   1.000
_cell.length_c   1.000
_cell.angle_alpha   90.00
_cell.angle_beta   90.00
_cell.angle_gamma   90.00
#
_symmetry.space_group_name_H-M   'P 1'
#
loop_
_entity.id
_entity.type
_entity.pdbx_description
1 polymer ?
#
loop_
_entity_poly.entity_id
_entity_poly.type
_entity_poly.pdbx_seq_one_letter_code
_entity_poly.pdbx_strand_id
1 'polypeptide(L)'
;MSAFTAQTLHLPRGEDAMRPDATPPKAFTGFVVGPFFCHHVYSDDETTLMGANGDSEIGDWQVTHTASGANVVRGLRSAFRAIWLAEKLSAFAGCHEVTFQAVLDGTATVGEEIRNLRHEARWGRCQGLCNFSFFDSTEGHAP
;
A
#
# COMPACT_ATOMS: atom_id res chain seq x y z
N MET A 1 3.12 -18.92 -5.69
CA MET A 1 3.30 -17.53 -5.23
C MET A 1 3.31 -16.65 -6.46
N SER A 2 2.53 -15.57 -6.45
CA SER A 2 2.54 -14.60 -7.54
C SER A 2 3.88 -13.85 -7.51
N ALA A 3 4.57 -13.78 -8.64
CA ALA A 3 5.74 -12.92 -8.76
C ALA A 3 5.26 -11.46 -8.80
N PHE A 4 5.68 -10.64 -7.83
CA PHE A 4 5.40 -9.21 -7.84
C PHE A 4 6.54 -8.49 -8.54
N THR A 5 6.23 -7.81 -9.64
CA THR A 5 7.17 -6.92 -10.33
C THR A 5 6.99 -5.50 -9.82
N ALA A 6 8.11 -4.84 -9.50
CA ALA A 6 8.09 -3.45 -9.12
C ALA A 6 7.60 -2.57 -10.29
N GLN A 7 6.76 -1.58 -9.97
CA GLN A 7 6.17 -0.65 -10.93
C GLN A 7 6.25 0.77 -10.37
N THR A 8 6.46 1.74 -11.25
CA THR A 8 6.43 3.16 -10.90
C THR A 8 5.07 3.73 -11.29
N LEU A 9 4.32 4.25 -10.31
CA LEU A 9 3.01 4.87 -10.52
C LEU A 9 3.00 6.31 -10.02
N HIS A 10 2.19 7.14 -10.68
CA HIS A 10 1.83 8.45 -10.14
C HIS A 10 0.53 8.30 -9.33
N LEU A 11 0.63 8.42 -8.01
CA LEU A 11 -0.54 8.23 -7.16
C LEU A 11 -1.48 9.45 -7.21
N PRO A 12 -2.80 9.24 -7.35
CA PRO A 12 -3.76 10.32 -7.21
C PRO A 12 -3.76 10.87 -5.78
N ARG A 13 -4.21 12.12 -5.62
CA ARG A 13 -4.05 12.88 -4.37
C ARG A 13 -5.01 12.49 -3.24
N GLY A 14 -5.84 11.47 -3.39
CA GLY A 14 -6.71 10.98 -2.32
C GLY A 14 -7.51 12.09 -1.64
N GLU A 15 -7.47 12.08 -0.31
CA GLU A 15 -8.09 13.09 0.56
C GLU A 15 -7.44 14.49 0.41
N ASP A 16 -6.15 14.55 0.05
CA ASP A 16 -5.42 15.79 -0.17
C ASP A 16 -5.83 16.51 -1.48
N ALA A 17 -6.57 15.84 -2.37
CA ALA A 17 -7.08 16.47 -3.60
C ALA A 17 -7.90 17.75 -3.33
N MET A 18 -8.54 17.81 -2.14
CA MET A 18 -9.39 18.91 -1.70
C MET A 18 -8.62 20.05 -1.03
N ARG A 19 -7.30 19.92 -0.80
CA ARG A 19 -6.50 20.94 -0.13
C ARG A 19 -6.04 22.05 -1.09
N PRO A 20 -6.11 23.33 -0.68
CA PRO A 20 -5.66 24.45 -1.52
C PRO A 20 -4.15 24.45 -1.81
N ASP A 21 -3.35 23.87 -0.91
CA ASP A 21 -1.88 23.80 -0.97
C ASP A 21 -1.37 22.45 -1.50
N ALA A 22 -2.24 21.66 -2.12
CA ALA A 22 -1.90 20.31 -2.54
C ALA A 22 -0.81 20.30 -3.61
N THR A 23 0.30 19.62 -3.31
CA THR A 23 1.39 19.39 -4.26
C THR A 23 0.94 18.56 -5.47
N PRO A 24 1.68 18.59 -6.61
CA PRO A 24 1.39 17.73 -7.75
C PRO A 24 1.48 16.24 -7.40
N PRO A 25 0.80 15.34 -8.14
CA PRO A 25 1.00 13.89 -8.02
C PRO A 25 2.47 13.50 -8.11
N LYS A 26 2.90 12.55 -7.28
CA LYS A 26 4.29 12.11 -7.17
C LYS A 26 4.47 10.69 -7.68
N ALA A 27 5.67 10.41 -8.20
CA ALA A 27 6.06 9.08 -8.64
C ALA A 27 6.51 8.24 -7.43
N PHE A 28 6.01 7.01 -7.37
CA PHE A 28 6.41 6.01 -6.38
C PHE A 28 6.70 4.70 -7.08
N THR A 29 7.82 4.09 -6.71
CA THR A 29 8.14 2.72 -7.08
C THR A 29 7.70 1.75 -5.98
N GLY A 30 7.00 0.70 -6.37
CA GLY A 30 6.36 -0.24 -5.44
C GLY A 30 5.73 -1.43 -6.14
N PHE A 31 4.78 -2.10 -5.49
CA PHE A 31 4.14 -3.31 -5.99
C PHE A 31 2.63 -3.13 -6.10
N VAL A 32 2.05 -3.46 -7.25
CA VAL A 32 0.60 -3.49 -7.43
C VAL A 32 0.05 -4.83 -6.96
N VAL A 33 -0.94 -4.78 -6.08
CA VAL A 33 -1.62 -5.96 -5.51
C VAL A 33 -3.13 -5.71 -5.58
N GLY A 34 -3.76 -6.25 -6.61
CA GLY A 34 -5.18 -6.01 -6.87
C GLY A 34 -5.46 -4.50 -7.04
N PRO A 35 -6.43 -3.92 -6.29
CA PRO A 35 -6.75 -2.49 -6.34
C PRO A 35 -5.79 -1.62 -5.51
N PHE A 36 -4.75 -2.20 -4.91
CA PHE A 36 -3.81 -1.49 -4.05
C PHE A 36 -2.42 -1.38 -4.65
N PHE A 37 -1.71 -0.35 -4.21
CA PHE A 37 -0.30 -0.14 -4.48
C PHE A 37 0.46 -0.05 -3.17
N CYS A 38 1.44 -0.93 -3.01
CA CYS A 38 2.33 -1.01 -1.86
C CYS A 38 3.62 -0.28 -2.19
N HIS A 39 3.91 0.82 -1.53
CA HIS A 39 5.06 1.67 -1.86
C HIS A 39 5.75 2.21 -0.62
N HIS A 40 6.99 2.70 -0.78
CA HIS A 40 7.68 3.40 0.28
C HIS A 40 6.95 4.69 0.68
N VAL A 41 7.11 5.09 1.94
CA VAL A 41 6.53 6.34 2.48
C VAL A 41 7.04 7.59 1.76
N TYR A 42 8.26 7.53 1.24
CA TYR A 42 8.87 8.55 0.40
C TYR A 42 8.68 8.20 -1.07
N SER A 43 8.38 9.20 -1.89
CA SER A 43 8.40 9.09 -3.35
C SER A 43 9.82 8.93 -3.87
N ASP A 44 9.93 8.65 -5.17
CA ASP A 44 11.22 8.43 -5.84
C ASP A 44 12.10 9.70 -5.85
N ASP A 45 11.52 10.88 -5.62
CA ASP A 45 12.23 12.15 -5.39
C ASP A 45 12.54 12.43 -3.89
N GLU A 46 12.39 11.41 -3.05
CA GLU A 46 12.61 11.43 -1.59
C GLU A 46 11.69 12.37 -0.80
N THR A 47 10.55 12.77 -1.36
CA THR A 47 9.55 13.58 -0.65
C THR A 47 8.40 12.73 -0.09
N THR A 48 7.69 13.15 0.96
CA THR A 48 6.59 12.34 1.54
C THR A 48 5.28 12.52 0.78
N LEU A 49 4.43 11.48 0.73
CA LEU A 49 3.11 11.55 0.06
C LEU A 49 2.16 12.56 0.74
N MET A 50 2.04 12.57 2.08
CA MET A 50 1.07 13.42 2.80
C MET A 50 1.45 13.61 4.29
N GLY A 51 1.42 14.86 4.80
CA GLY A 51 1.28 15.18 6.23
C GLY A 51 2.57 15.34 7.04
N ALA A 52 2.51 16.16 8.10
CA ALA A 52 3.64 16.57 8.95
C ALA A 52 4.47 15.39 9.49
N ASN A 53 5.78 15.59 9.62
CA ASN A 53 6.73 14.66 10.25
C ASN A 53 6.13 14.07 11.55
N GLY A 54 6.07 12.73 11.67
CA GLY A 54 5.76 12.09 12.95
C GLY A 54 5.21 10.66 12.92
N ASP A 55 4.44 10.28 11.88
CA ASP A 55 3.69 9.00 11.87
C ASP A 55 4.33 7.87 11.04
N SER A 56 5.45 8.13 10.39
CA SER A 56 6.17 7.15 9.56
C SER A 56 7.66 7.44 9.57
N GLU A 57 8.47 6.39 9.57
CA GLU A 57 9.92 6.44 9.60
C GLU A 57 10.53 6.15 8.22
N ILE A 58 11.80 6.52 8.04
CA ILE A 58 12.57 6.11 6.87
C ILE A 58 12.59 4.58 6.80
N GLY A 59 12.25 4.03 5.63
CA GLY A 59 12.12 2.60 5.41
C GLY A 59 10.70 2.05 5.56
N ASP A 60 9.75 2.84 6.05
CA ASP A 60 8.35 2.42 6.13
C ASP A 60 7.66 2.36 4.76
N TRP A 61 6.68 1.47 4.70
CA TRP A 61 5.83 1.19 3.55
C TRP A 61 4.38 1.59 3.84
N GLN A 62 3.66 1.85 2.76
CA GLN A 62 2.26 2.26 2.75
C GLN A 62 1.45 1.40 1.79
N VAL A 63 0.16 1.24 2.08
CA VAL A 63 -0.82 0.65 1.17
C VAL A 63 -1.79 1.73 0.74
N THR A 64 -1.79 2.05 -0.55
CA THR A 64 -2.63 3.10 -1.12
C THR A 64 -3.57 2.47 -2.15
N HIS A 65 -4.84 2.86 -2.13
CA HIS A 65 -5.79 2.43 -3.15
C HIS A 65 -5.49 3.16 -4.46
N THR A 66 -5.29 2.42 -5.56
CA THR A 66 -4.72 2.96 -6.80
C THR A 66 -5.62 3.99 -7.46
N ALA A 67 -6.93 3.71 -7.55
CA ALA A 67 -7.86 4.58 -8.27
C ALA A 67 -8.20 5.86 -7.49
N SER A 68 -8.42 5.73 -6.19
CA SER A 68 -8.85 6.86 -5.35
C SER A 68 -7.69 7.63 -4.73
N GLY A 69 -6.50 7.02 -4.59
CA GLY A 69 -5.36 7.63 -3.89
C GLY A 69 -5.52 7.62 -2.37
N ALA A 70 -6.54 6.93 -1.85
CA ALA A 70 -6.79 6.84 -0.42
C ALA A 70 -5.71 6.01 0.26
N ASN A 71 -5.11 6.58 1.31
CA ASN A 71 -4.13 5.88 2.10
C ASN A 71 -4.84 4.93 3.07
N VAL A 72 -4.66 3.63 2.87
CA VAL A 72 -5.38 2.59 3.62
C VAL A 72 -4.65 2.29 4.93
N VAL A 73 -3.31 2.22 4.87
CA VAL A 73 -2.41 2.07 6.02
C VAL A 73 -1.06 2.71 5.74
N ARG A 74 -0.52 3.39 6.76
CA ARG A 74 0.83 3.98 6.78
C ARG A 74 1.76 3.19 7.69
N GLY A 75 3.06 3.45 7.61
CA GLY A 75 4.03 3.04 8.64
C GLY A 75 4.19 1.53 8.81
N LEU A 76 4.20 0.77 7.71
CA LEU A 76 4.47 -0.66 7.74
C LEU A 76 5.97 -0.90 7.59
N ARG A 77 6.56 -1.66 8.52
CA ARG A 77 8.02 -1.86 8.61
C ARG A 77 8.67 -2.62 7.44
N SER A 78 7.88 -3.16 6.50
CA SER A 78 8.42 -3.85 5.32
C SER A 78 7.42 -3.94 4.17
N ALA A 79 7.95 -4.09 2.95
CA ALA A 79 7.17 -4.37 1.75
C ALA A 79 6.29 -5.62 1.88
N PHE A 80 6.79 -6.68 2.51
CA PHE A 80 6.06 -7.93 2.67
C PHE A 80 4.80 -7.78 3.53
N ARG A 81 4.87 -6.93 4.57
CA ARG A 81 3.70 -6.62 5.41
C ARG A 81 2.66 -5.84 4.61
N ALA A 82 3.11 -4.90 3.78
CA ALA A 82 2.24 -4.14 2.88
C ALA A 82 1.57 -5.04 1.84
N ILE A 83 2.36 -5.89 1.15
CA ILE A 83 1.86 -6.86 0.16
C ILE A 83 0.86 -7.82 0.80
N TRP A 84 1.20 -8.43 1.93
CA TRP A 84 0.29 -9.34 2.64
C TRP A 84 -1.03 -8.65 2.99
N LEU A 85 -0.96 -7.43 3.54
CA LEU A 85 -2.16 -6.69 3.88
C LEU A 85 -2.99 -6.40 2.63
N ALA A 86 -2.36 -5.95 1.55
CA ALA A 86 -3.03 -5.65 0.29
C ALA A 86 -3.68 -6.91 -0.32
N GLU A 87 -3.04 -8.08 -0.26
CA GLU A 87 -3.63 -9.35 -0.70
C GLU A 87 -4.89 -9.69 0.12
N LYS A 88 -4.83 -9.55 1.45
CA LYS A 88 -5.99 -9.79 2.32
C LYS A 88 -7.12 -8.81 2.06
N LEU A 89 -6.79 -7.53 1.88
CA LEU A 89 -7.80 -6.50 1.58
C LEU A 89 -8.42 -6.70 0.20
N SER A 90 -7.65 -7.18 -0.79
CA SER A 90 -8.14 -7.42 -2.15
C SER A 90 -9.21 -8.51 -2.22
N ALA A 91 -9.38 -9.32 -1.18
CA ALA A 91 -10.42 -10.33 -1.11
C ALA A 91 -11.81 -9.74 -0.79
N PHE A 92 -11.89 -8.51 -0.28
CA PHE A 92 -13.18 -7.85 0.00
C PHE A 92 -13.70 -7.16 -1.25
N ALA A 93 -14.94 -7.46 -1.64
CA ALA A 93 -15.56 -6.91 -2.85
C ALA A 93 -15.56 -5.37 -2.87
N GLY A 94 -15.85 -4.73 -1.73
CA GLY A 94 -15.87 -3.27 -1.59
C GLY A 94 -14.52 -2.58 -1.83
N CYS A 95 -13.40 -3.31 -1.81
CA CYS A 95 -12.09 -2.76 -2.09
C CYS A 95 -11.76 -2.58 -3.58
N HIS A 96 -12.60 -3.09 -4.49
CA HIS A 96 -12.41 -2.93 -5.94
C HIS A 96 -13.17 -1.73 -6.53
N GLU A 97 -13.88 -0.99 -5.69
CA GLU A 97 -14.63 0.19 -6.09
C GLU A 97 -13.71 1.36 -6.47
N VAL A 98 -14.12 2.18 -7.43
CA VAL A 98 -13.23 3.19 -8.04
C VAL A 98 -13.20 4.51 -7.26
N THR A 99 -14.24 4.81 -6.47
CA THR A 99 -14.35 6.06 -5.72
C THR A 99 -14.08 5.84 -4.24
N PHE A 100 -13.53 6.86 -3.56
CA PHE A 100 -13.27 6.79 -2.12
C PHE A 100 -14.53 6.46 -1.31
N GLN A 101 -15.66 7.10 -1.62
CA GLN A 101 -16.92 6.86 -0.93
C GLN A 101 -17.43 5.44 -1.16
N ALA A 102 -17.36 4.91 -2.38
CA ALA A 102 -17.79 3.54 -2.66
C ALA A 102 -16.90 2.50 -1.95
N VAL A 103 -15.59 2.77 -1.81
CA VAL A 103 -14.70 1.93 -0.99
C VAL A 103 -15.11 1.98 0.50
N LEU A 104 -15.42 3.16 1.03
CA LEU A 104 -15.91 3.28 2.42
C LEU A 104 -17.22 2.51 2.63
N ASP A 105 -18.18 2.68 1.73
CA ASP A 105 -19.49 2.04 1.81
C ASP A 105 -19.36 0.52 1.69
N GLY A 106 -18.57 0.04 0.73
CA GLY A 106 -18.33 -1.38 0.49
C GLY A 106 -17.53 -2.08 1.60
N THR A 107 -16.77 -1.34 2.40
CA THR A 107 -15.98 -1.88 3.52
C THR A 107 -16.67 -1.72 4.88
N ALA A 108 -17.80 -1.00 4.96
CA ALA A 108 -18.49 -0.71 6.22
C ALA A 108 -18.96 -1.97 6.98
N THR A 109 -19.42 -2.99 6.27
CA THR A 109 -19.93 -4.25 6.86
C THR A 109 -18.83 -5.18 7.38
N VAL A 110 -17.58 -4.97 6.96
CA VAL A 110 -16.39 -5.76 7.31
C VAL A 110 -15.32 -4.93 8.03
N GLY A 111 -15.71 -3.74 8.54
CA GLY A 111 -14.78 -2.76 9.08
C GLY A 111 -13.96 -3.27 10.28
N GLU A 112 -14.51 -4.17 11.08
CA GLU A 112 -13.79 -4.80 12.20
C GLU A 112 -12.71 -5.77 11.71
N GLU A 113 -13.02 -6.61 10.72
CA GLU A 113 -12.05 -7.54 10.11
C GLU A 113 -10.90 -6.77 9.47
N ILE A 114 -11.21 -5.71 8.72
CA ILE A 114 -10.22 -4.80 8.14
C ILE A 114 -9.35 -4.19 9.24
N ARG A 115 -9.93 -3.70 10.33
CA ARG A 115 -9.17 -3.14 11.46
C ARG A 115 -8.21 -4.17 12.06
N ASN A 116 -8.65 -5.40 12.24
CA ASN A 116 -7.83 -6.50 12.76
C ASN A 116 -6.67 -6.84 11.81
N LEU A 117 -6.91 -6.89 10.50
CA LEU A 117 -5.86 -7.10 9.50
C LEU A 117 -4.82 -5.97 9.52
N ARG A 118 -5.25 -4.70 9.65
CA ARG A 118 -4.34 -3.55 9.76
C ARG A 118 -3.47 -3.65 11.02
N HIS A 119 -4.07 -4.05 12.15
CA HIS A 119 -3.34 -4.27 13.39
C HIS A 119 -2.31 -5.41 13.26
N GLU A 120 -2.70 -6.53 12.66
CA GLU A 120 -1.82 -7.68 12.43
C GLU A 120 -0.66 -7.35 11.46
N ALA A 121 -0.92 -6.56 10.42
CA ALA A 121 0.11 -6.08 9.51
C ALA A 121 1.15 -5.19 10.21
N ARG A 122 0.70 -4.35 11.16
CA ARG A 122 1.57 -3.39 11.85
C ARG A 122 2.35 -4.01 13.01
N TRP A 123 1.68 -4.78 13.85
CA TRP A 123 2.25 -5.28 15.12
C TRP A 123 2.37 -6.81 15.20
N GLY A 124 1.59 -7.52 14.39
CA GLY A 124 1.56 -8.97 14.38
C GLY A 124 2.65 -9.62 13.52
N ARG A 125 2.45 -10.89 13.19
CA ARG A 125 3.35 -11.69 12.33
C ARG A 125 2.70 -12.04 11.00
N CYS A 126 1.65 -11.31 10.60
CA CYS A 126 0.89 -11.55 9.38
C CYS A 126 0.44 -13.01 9.27
N GLN A 127 0.02 -13.59 10.39
CA GLN A 127 -0.36 -15.02 10.48
C GLN A 127 0.75 -15.99 10.02
N GLY A 128 2.03 -15.58 10.13
CA GLY A 128 3.19 -16.36 9.67
C GLY A 128 3.50 -16.24 8.19
N LEU A 129 2.80 -15.37 7.46
CA LEU A 129 2.85 -15.29 6.00
C LEU A 129 3.59 -14.06 5.44
N CYS A 130 4.17 -13.17 6.25
CA CYS A 130 4.95 -12.02 5.72
C CYS A 130 6.47 -12.17 5.87
N ASN A 131 6.94 -13.38 6.15
CA ASN A 131 8.36 -13.72 6.15
C ASN A 131 8.73 -14.33 4.79
N PHE A 132 8.88 -13.51 3.75
CA PHE A 132 9.41 -13.97 2.46
C PHE A 132 10.81 -13.41 2.25
N SER A 133 11.67 -14.20 1.61
CA SER A 133 12.93 -13.72 1.03
C SER A 133 12.64 -13.31 -0.42
N PHE A 134 13.09 -12.12 -0.84
CA PHE A 134 13.16 -11.82 -2.28
C PHE A 134 14.20 -12.76 -2.88
N PHE A 135 13.78 -13.81 -3.57
CA PHE A 135 14.69 -14.52 -4.47
C PHE A 135 14.80 -13.66 -5.72
N ASP A 136 15.97 -13.05 -5.88
CA ASP A 136 16.34 -12.34 -7.10
C ASP A 136 16.34 -13.37 -8.24
N SER A 137 15.41 -13.25 -9.17
CA SER A 137 15.36 -14.11 -10.35
C SER A 137 16.33 -13.62 -11.42
N THR A 138 17.57 -13.32 -11.02
CA THR A 138 18.65 -12.87 -11.91
C THR A 138 19.95 -13.63 -11.69
N GLU A 139 19.91 -14.95 -11.66
CA GLU A 139 21.07 -15.77 -12.06
C GLU A 139 20.63 -16.96 -12.91
N GLY A 140 20.06 -16.63 -14.07
CA GLY A 140 20.08 -17.51 -15.23
C GLY A 140 21.20 -17.07 -16.15
N HIS A 141 22.45 -17.46 -15.84
CA HIS A 141 23.52 -17.60 -16.82
C HIS A 141 24.31 -18.87 -16.48
N ALA A 142 23.94 -19.95 -17.16
CA ALA A 142 24.86 -21.03 -17.51
C ALA A 142 25.84 -20.47 -18.58
N PRO A 143 27.06 -21.00 -18.74
CA PRO A 143 27.41 -22.44 -18.71
C PRO A 143 28.27 -22.90 -17.51
#